data_AF-A0A812MP74-F1
#
_entry.id   AF-A0A812MP74-F1
#
_cell.length_a   1.000
_cell.length_b   1.000
_cell.length_c   1.000
_cell.angle_alpha   90.00
_cell.angle_beta   90.00
_cell.angle_gamma   90.00
#
_symmetry.space_group_name_H-M   'P 1'
#
loop_
_entity.id
_entity.type
_entity.pdbx_description
1 polymer ?
#
loop_
_entity_poly.entity_id
_entity_poly.type
_entity_poly.pdbx_seq_one_letter_code
_entity_poly.pdbx_strand_id
1 'polypeptide(L)'
;PSAAGPAMAGGQPAGEHGYEDVLESLADYLKENGPFDGLCGFDMGGCLAFDAARLAQEGDPRFEEKFRYLILFSTRGHREMAKLSQGSFRPKAPLQLPTFLCWSQEDDSKQYSNYEDLALYIHPNYRQI
;
A
#
# COMPACT_ATOMS: atom_id res chain seq x y z
N PRO A 1 -12.74 -48.30 -28.93
CA PRO A 1 -12.23 -48.49 -27.56
C PRO A 1 -10.96 -47.66 -27.29
N SER A 2 -11.04 -46.82 -26.25
CA SER A 2 -9.94 -46.33 -25.38
C SER A 2 -8.90 -45.36 -25.98
N ALA A 3 -8.59 -44.19 -25.42
CA ALA A 3 -8.97 -43.55 -24.17
C ALA A 3 -8.97 -42.02 -24.35
N ALA A 4 -10.05 -41.37 -23.92
CA ALA A 4 -10.04 -39.94 -23.64
C ALA A 4 -9.08 -39.69 -22.46
N GLY A 5 -8.13 -38.78 -22.63
CA GLY A 5 -7.31 -38.29 -21.53
C GLY A 5 -8.20 -37.63 -20.46
N PRO A 6 -7.80 -37.68 -19.18
CA PRO A 6 -8.64 -37.15 -18.12
C PRO A 6 -8.83 -35.64 -18.33
N ALA A 7 -10.09 -35.21 -18.31
CA ALA A 7 -10.44 -33.81 -18.20
C ALA A 7 -9.88 -33.28 -16.88
N MET A 8 -8.97 -32.31 -16.96
CA MET A 8 -8.44 -31.62 -15.79
C MET A 8 -9.60 -30.87 -15.12
N ALA A 9 -10.07 -31.42 -14.01
CA ALA A 9 -11.04 -30.81 -13.14
C ALA A 9 -10.55 -29.42 -12.69
N GLY A 10 -11.43 -28.43 -12.77
CA GLY A 10 -11.17 -27.06 -12.36
C GLY A 10 -10.95 -26.91 -10.86
N GLY A 11 -9.72 -27.13 -10.41
CA GLY A 11 -9.23 -26.68 -9.11
C GLY A 11 -8.55 -25.33 -9.27
N GLN A 12 -9.13 -24.28 -8.67
CA GLN A 12 -8.38 -23.05 -8.37
C GLN A 12 -7.16 -23.42 -7.51
N PRO A 13 -5.95 -22.91 -7.81
CA PRO A 13 -4.79 -23.20 -7.00
C PRO A 13 -5.00 -22.63 -5.59
N ALA A 14 -4.79 -23.48 -4.58
CA ALA A 14 -4.68 -23.03 -3.20
C ALA A 14 -3.40 -22.17 -3.08
N GLY A 15 -3.53 -20.90 -2.65
CA GLY A 15 -2.41 -20.10 -2.18
C GLY A 15 -2.07 -18.80 -2.92
N GLU A 16 -2.99 -18.16 -3.63
CA GLU A 16 -2.79 -16.75 -4.03
C GLU A 16 -3.11 -15.84 -2.85
N HIS A 17 -2.10 -15.54 -2.03
CA HIS A 17 -2.21 -14.48 -1.02
C HIS A 17 -2.32 -13.13 -1.72
N GLY A 18 -3.50 -12.51 -1.62
CA GLY A 18 -3.80 -11.24 -2.26
C GLY A 18 -3.22 -10.05 -1.49
N TYR A 19 -3.27 -8.87 -2.08
CA TYR A 19 -2.88 -7.63 -1.40
C TYR A 19 -3.69 -7.38 -0.12
N GLU A 20 -4.96 -7.83 -0.09
CA GLU A 20 -5.81 -7.75 1.10
C GLU A 20 -5.26 -8.59 2.26
N ASP A 21 -4.70 -9.77 1.99
CA ASP A 21 -4.09 -10.62 3.03
C ASP A 21 -2.86 -9.96 3.66
N VAL A 22 -2.13 -9.15 2.87
CA VAL A 22 -0.99 -8.37 3.35
C VAL A 22 -1.46 -7.24 4.28
N LEU A 23 -2.55 -6.55 3.94
CA LEU A 23 -3.16 -5.53 4.79
C LEU A 23 -3.68 -6.14 6.10
N GLU A 24 -4.32 -7.30 6.03
CA GLU A 24 -4.80 -8.01 7.21
C GLU A 24 -3.64 -8.43 8.12
N SER A 25 -2.58 -9.01 7.53
CA SER A 25 -1.37 -9.38 8.27
C SER A 25 -0.71 -8.18 8.96
N LEU A 26 -0.69 -7.02 8.30
CA LEU A 26 -0.20 -5.78 8.91
C LEU A 26 -1.10 -5.32 10.06
N ALA A 27 -2.43 -5.35 9.88
CA ALA A 27 -3.38 -4.96 10.92
C ALA A 27 -3.23 -5.82 12.18
N ASP A 28 -3.12 -7.14 12.01
CA ASP A 28 -2.88 -8.09 13.10
C ASP A 28 -1.56 -7.78 13.81
N TYR A 29 -0.47 -7.61 13.06
CA TYR A 29 0.83 -7.27 13.63
C TYR A 29 0.79 -5.98 14.46
N LEU A 30 0.16 -4.92 13.93
CA LEU A 30 0.03 -3.62 14.61
C LEU A 30 -0.83 -3.72 15.88
N LYS A 31 -1.84 -4.58 15.88
CA LYS A 31 -2.70 -4.83 17.04
C LYS A 31 -1.96 -5.59 18.13
N GLU A 32 -1.18 -6.60 17.76
CA GLU A 32 -0.45 -7.45 18.69
C GLU A 32 0.79 -6.77 19.29
N ASN A 33 1.49 -5.94 18.50
CA ASN A 33 2.82 -5.41 18.85
C ASN A 33 2.85 -3.90 19.10
N GLY A 34 1.72 -3.21 18.96
CA GLY A 34 1.61 -1.78 19.17
C GLY A 34 1.66 -1.32 20.64
N PRO A 35 1.53 -0.01 20.90
CA PRO A 35 1.22 1.03 19.92
C PRO A 35 2.45 1.47 19.10
N PHE A 36 2.21 1.78 17.83
CA PHE A 36 3.18 2.45 16.95
C PHE A 36 2.63 3.84 16.64
N ASP A 37 3.42 4.90 16.84
CA ASP A 37 2.98 6.26 16.50
C ASP A 37 2.94 6.54 14.99
N GLY A 38 3.53 5.67 14.15
CA GLY A 38 3.58 5.87 12.71
C GLY A 38 4.21 4.70 11.98
N LEU A 39 4.20 4.79 10.65
CA LEU A 39 4.80 3.77 9.77
C LEU A 39 5.96 4.36 8.96
N CYS A 40 6.93 3.50 8.70
CA CYS A 40 8.03 3.77 7.78
C CYS A 40 8.06 2.68 6.71
N GLY A 41 8.17 3.05 5.44
CA GLY A 41 8.15 2.10 4.34
C GLY A 41 9.07 2.48 3.19
N PHE A 42 9.61 1.46 2.52
CA PHE A 42 10.46 1.58 1.33
C PHE A 42 9.82 0.87 0.14
N ASP A 43 9.85 1.45 -1.06
CA ASP A 43 9.25 0.91 -2.29
C ASP A 43 7.81 0.42 -2.06
N MET A 44 7.53 -0.89 -2.20
CA MET A 44 6.21 -1.47 -1.93
C MET A 44 5.79 -1.41 -0.46
N GLY A 45 6.74 -1.43 0.48
CA GLY A 45 6.45 -1.22 1.90
C GLY A 45 5.98 0.21 2.17
N GLY A 46 6.45 1.18 1.40
CA GLY A 46 5.94 2.55 1.43
C GLY A 46 4.50 2.62 0.93
N CYS A 47 4.16 1.85 -0.10
CA CYS A 47 2.80 1.79 -0.63
C CYS A 47 1.83 1.17 0.39
N LEU A 48 2.25 0.09 1.05
CA LEU A 48 1.49 -0.55 2.11
C LEU A 48 1.26 0.40 3.30
N ALA A 49 2.30 1.13 3.72
CA ALA A 49 2.19 2.12 4.78
C ALA A 49 1.25 3.28 4.42
N PHE A 50 1.35 3.77 3.18
CA PHE A 50 0.44 4.79 2.67
C PHE A 50 -1.01 4.30 2.66
N ASP A 51 -1.25 3.06 2.23
CA ASP A 51 -2.60 2.50 2.19
C ASP A 51 -3.19 2.26 3.57
N ALA A 52 -2.41 1.72 4.52
CA ALA A 52 -2.87 1.56 5.89
C ALA A 52 -3.28 2.91 6.49
N ALA A 53 -2.52 3.97 6.24
CA ALA A 53 -2.85 5.32 6.68
C ALA A 53 -4.07 5.92 5.95
N ARG A 54 -4.19 5.68 4.64
CA ARG A 54 -5.36 6.08 3.85
C ARG A 54 -6.62 5.41 4.40
N LEU A 55 -6.57 4.10 4.61
CA LEU A 55 -7.66 3.30 5.16
C LEU A 55 -8.02 3.78 6.58
N ALA A 56 -7.03 4.06 7.43
CA ALA A 56 -7.26 4.66 8.75
C ALA A 56 -8.04 5.99 8.64
N GLN A 57 -7.61 6.89 7.74
CA GLN A 57 -8.29 8.17 7.51
C GLN A 57 -9.71 7.98 6.96
N GLU A 58 -9.92 6.95 6.14
CA GLU A 58 -11.22 6.63 5.56
C GLU A 58 -12.15 5.86 6.52
N GLY A 59 -11.71 5.56 7.75
CA GLY A 59 -12.49 4.88 8.78
C GLY A 59 -12.50 3.36 8.65
N ASP A 60 -11.42 2.74 8.14
CA ASP A 60 -11.29 1.29 8.15
C ASP A 60 -10.98 0.82 9.59
N PRO A 61 -11.84 -0.03 10.19
CA PRO A 61 -11.73 -0.43 11.59
C PRO A 61 -10.44 -1.20 11.91
N ARG A 62 -9.75 -1.73 10.89
CA ARG A 62 -8.44 -2.38 11.07
C ARG A 62 -7.35 -1.39 11.45
N PHE A 63 -7.49 -0.12 11.04
CA PHE A 63 -6.44 0.89 11.14
C PHE A 63 -6.86 2.19 11.86
N GLU A 64 -8.12 2.33 12.27
CA GLU A 64 -8.64 3.51 12.96
C GLU A 64 -7.72 4.02 14.09
N GLU A 65 -7.43 5.33 14.05
CA GLU A 65 -6.63 6.09 15.03
C GLU A 65 -5.19 5.57 15.29
N LYS A 66 -4.64 4.71 14.42
CA LYS A 66 -3.33 4.09 14.68
C LYS A 66 -2.11 4.97 14.40
N PHE A 67 -2.19 5.98 13.54
CA PHE A 67 -0.99 6.65 13.01
C PHE A 67 -1.02 8.17 13.20
N ARG A 68 0.13 8.72 13.59
CA ARG A 68 0.40 10.16 13.74
C ARG A 68 1.35 10.69 12.68
N TYR A 69 2.14 9.82 12.03
CA TYR A 69 3.01 10.20 10.94
C TYR A 69 3.35 9.03 9.99
N LEU A 70 3.85 9.37 8.81
CA LEU A 70 4.45 8.45 7.83
C LEU A 70 5.85 8.90 7.41
N ILE A 71 6.71 7.93 7.10
CA ILE A 71 8.02 8.14 6.50
C ILE A 71 8.13 7.21 5.29
N LEU A 72 8.26 7.77 4.10
CA LEU A 72 8.13 7.05 2.84
C LEU A 72 9.40 7.24 2.00
N PHE A 73 10.08 6.14 1.65
CA PHE A 73 11.32 6.14 0.88
C PHE A 73 11.13 5.42 -0.46
N SER A 74 11.46 6.09 -1.57
CA SER A 74 11.37 5.54 -2.93
C SER A 74 10.03 4.85 -3.22
N THR A 75 8.95 5.36 -2.65
CA THR A 75 7.62 4.76 -2.71
C THR A 75 7.02 4.87 -4.11
N ARG A 76 6.31 3.83 -4.56
CA ARG A 76 5.68 3.82 -5.88
C ARG A 76 4.46 4.74 -5.93
N GLY A 77 4.28 5.38 -7.08
CA GLY A 77 3.07 6.15 -7.39
C GLY A 77 1.81 5.29 -7.45
N HIS A 78 0.66 5.95 -7.33
CA HIS A 78 -0.67 5.35 -7.41
C HIS A 78 -0.87 4.54 -8.68
N ARG A 79 -0.38 5.02 -9.82
CA ARG A 79 -0.55 4.33 -11.12
C ARG A 79 0.08 2.94 -11.15
N GLU A 80 1.21 2.76 -10.46
CA GLU A 80 1.85 1.46 -10.34
C GLU A 80 1.08 0.55 -9.36
N MET A 81 0.57 1.13 -8.28
CA MET A 81 -0.22 0.40 -7.27
C MET A 81 -1.63 0.02 -7.71
N ALA A 82 -2.23 0.76 -8.64
CA ALA A 82 -3.53 0.42 -9.22
C ALA A 82 -3.54 -0.97 -9.89
N LYS A 83 -2.38 -1.41 -10.40
CA LYS A 83 -2.20 -2.76 -10.97
C LYS A 83 -2.20 -3.85 -9.90
N LEU A 84 -1.68 -3.54 -8.71
CA LEU A 84 -1.58 -4.48 -7.58
C LEU A 84 -2.90 -4.56 -6.78
N SER A 85 -3.66 -3.47 -6.74
CA SER A 85 -4.91 -3.34 -5.97
C SER A 85 -6.19 -3.43 -6.82
N GLN A 86 -6.07 -3.84 -8.10
CA GLN A 86 -7.19 -3.92 -9.06
C GLN A 86 -8.02 -2.64 -9.19
N GLY A 87 -7.37 -1.47 -9.10
CA GLY A 87 -8.03 -0.17 -9.27
C GLY A 87 -8.63 0.44 -7.99
N SER A 88 -8.49 -0.21 -6.83
CA SER A 88 -9.04 0.23 -5.53
C SER A 88 -8.31 1.44 -4.91
N PHE A 89 -7.24 1.93 -5.55
CA PHE A 89 -6.20 2.72 -4.89
C PHE A 89 -6.48 4.23 -4.79
N ARG A 90 -7.55 4.78 -5.37
CA ARG A 90 -7.73 6.25 -5.38
C ARG A 90 -8.27 6.74 -4.03
N PRO A 91 -7.51 7.52 -3.25
CA PRO A 91 -8.00 8.07 -2.00
C PRO A 91 -9.25 8.92 -2.23
N LYS A 92 -10.22 8.80 -1.33
CA LYS A 92 -11.45 9.64 -1.38
C LYS A 92 -11.13 11.12 -1.20
N ALA A 93 -10.08 11.42 -0.46
CA ALA A 93 -9.52 12.75 -0.25
C ALA A 93 -8.00 12.63 -0.04
N PRO A 94 -7.22 13.71 -0.25
CA PRO A 94 -5.79 13.72 0.07
C PRO A 94 -5.54 13.31 1.52
N LEU A 95 -4.47 12.56 1.77
CA LEU A 95 -4.04 12.15 3.10
C LEU A 95 -3.66 13.38 3.93
N GLN A 96 -4.23 13.51 5.12
CA GLN A 96 -4.03 14.57 6.10
C GLN A 96 -3.28 14.03 7.31
N LEU A 97 -2.17 13.35 7.03
CA LEU A 97 -1.28 12.77 8.03
C LEU A 97 0.13 13.29 7.76
N PRO A 98 0.84 13.85 8.77
CA PRO A 98 2.22 14.30 8.60
C PRO A 98 3.08 13.22 7.94
N THR A 99 3.59 13.51 6.75
CA THR A 99 4.29 12.53 5.90
C THR A 99 5.61 13.13 5.43
N PHE A 100 6.71 12.44 5.72
CA PHE A 100 7.99 12.70 5.08
C PHE A 100 8.13 11.82 3.85
N LEU A 101 8.42 12.44 2.71
CA LEU A 101 8.62 11.79 1.43
C LEU A 101 10.09 11.93 1.03
N CYS A 102 10.74 10.83 0.66
CA CYS A 102 12.12 10.83 0.21
C CYS A 102 12.25 10.03 -1.09
N TRP A 103 12.99 10.62 -2.04
CA TRP A 103 13.36 9.99 -3.30
C TRP A 103 14.77 10.43 -3.69
N SER A 104 15.50 9.58 -4.41
CA SER A 104 16.87 9.84 -4.85
C SER A 104 16.92 10.04 -6.36
N GLN A 105 17.68 11.04 -6.81
CA GLN A 105 17.99 11.23 -8.24
C GLN A 105 18.78 10.07 -8.85
N GLU A 106 19.48 9.30 -8.00
CA GLU A 106 20.24 8.12 -8.38
C GLU A 106 19.37 6.84 -8.39
N ASP A 107 18.08 6.93 -8.08
CA ASP A 107 17.15 5.81 -8.17
C ASP A 107 16.76 5.58 -9.63
N ASP A 108 17.43 4.63 -10.28
CA ASP A 108 17.16 4.24 -11.67
C ASP A 108 15.91 3.36 -11.82
N SER A 109 15.42 2.81 -10.71
CA SER A 109 14.25 1.95 -10.66
C SER A 109 12.94 2.74 -10.61
N LYS A 110 13.00 3.99 -10.14
CA LYS A 110 11.84 4.89 -9.99
C LYS A 110 12.12 6.28 -10.54
N GLN A 111 11.44 6.60 -11.64
CA GLN A 111 11.44 7.96 -12.17
C GLN A 111 10.84 8.94 -11.16
N TYR A 112 11.35 10.18 -11.17
CA TYR A 112 10.84 11.29 -10.36
C TYR A 112 9.31 11.50 -10.49
N SER A 113 8.74 11.20 -11.66
CA SER A 113 7.29 11.30 -11.89
C SER A 113 6.47 10.38 -10.98
N ASN A 114 7.01 9.23 -10.54
CA ASN A 114 6.34 8.35 -9.58
C ASN A 114 6.23 9.01 -8.20
N TYR A 115 7.25 9.77 -7.82
CA TYR A 115 7.27 10.54 -6.59
C TYR A 115 6.25 11.68 -6.62
N GLU A 116 6.21 12.44 -7.73
CA GLU A 116 5.23 13.50 -7.90
C GLU A 116 3.80 12.96 -7.86
N ASP A 117 3.53 11.82 -8.50
CA ASP A 117 2.23 11.15 -8.48
C ASP A 117 1.79 10.82 -7.05
N LEU A 118 2.65 10.23 -6.23
CA LEU A 118 2.33 9.95 -4.82
C LEU A 118 2.07 11.24 -4.03
N ALA A 119 2.89 12.27 -4.24
CA ALA A 119 2.74 13.53 -3.53
C ALA A 119 1.35 14.14 -3.75
N LEU A 120 0.77 14.03 -4.96
CA LEU A 120 -0.58 14.53 -5.27
C LEU A 120 -1.68 13.97 -4.35
N TYR A 121 -1.46 12.81 -3.74
CA TYR A 121 -2.40 12.15 -2.85
C TYR A 121 -2.19 12.49 -1.37
N ILE A 122 -1.21 13.32 -1.04
CA ILE A 122 -0.98 13.83 0.31
C ILE A 122 -1.22 15.34 0.31
N HIS A 123 -2.02 15.81 1.27
CA HIS A 123 -2.37 17.21 1.36
C HIS A 123 -1.10 18.08 1.54
N PRO A 124 -0.94 19.21 0.83
CA PRO A 124 0.29 20.00 0.85
C PRO A 124 0.76 20.44 2.25
N ASN A 125 -0.18 20.75 3.16
CA ASN A 125 0.15 21.13 4.54
C ASN A 125 0.64 19.96 5.42
N TYR A 126 0.54 18.72 4.94
CA TYR A 126 0.87 17.51 5.67
C TYR A 126 2.04 16.74 5.05
N ARG A 127 2.71 17.29 4.03
CA ARG A 127 3.89 16.65 3.44
C ARG A 127 5.13 17.52 3.56
N GLN A 128 6.24 16.88 3.90
CA GLN A 128 7.58 17.40 3.68
C GLN A 128 8.23 16.57 2.56
N ILE A 129 8.93 17.27 1.68
CA ILE A 129 9.63 16.75 0.50
C ILE A 129 11.11 17.05 0.69
#